data_AF-A0A369B099-F1
#
_entry.id   AF-A0A369B099-F1
#
_cell.length_a   1.000
_cell.length_b   1.000
_cell.length_c   1.000
_cell.angle_alpha   90.00
_cell.angle_beta   90.00
_cell.angle_gamma   90.00
#
_symmetry.space_group_name_H-M   'P 1'
#
loop_
_entity.id
_entity.type
_entity.pdbx_description
1 polymer ?
#
loop_
_entity_poly.entity_id
_entity_poly.type
_entity_poly.pdbx_seq_one_letter_code
_entity_poly.pdbx_strand_id
1 'polypeptide(L)'
;MTEKRELTVLDSFIINNPKNKRRRRNKIIVENESFELIYDVKQQEIQVAKKDDLYFSIIPYDTSRKYIETAVLMFIEKPEFLDEYLKKHTDNLKTYVKLALFQVTGKRFEDNSLEVLNELSYLETDIYFKIQVVGRLLQHDETGPLSATLPYKFLYHFNLKTGIHGYIKEWLIFLGETSKQVPFTLEGNRPMLLEEKSKEKINQEDYALVLAANMKGLTLRKSELSTTQLNELMTIRKDYKPQSKHPSEIAQYFDIVHPNKTDNLINVVSDIHSTMTNIPLESPNFNIIAGDLVDGLSEVTVQNQDLKGIAVIGNHDIVRCAKAIGDSFSDELLKALTSTTDIDYSVIKVDDKKLYTTCKKYLESQFENLVFLNNESYEFQGIRYIGLSIPVSYVKERYLVQTILAKTLKKLLGKDKEMPTVIVSHAPLFNELNLLSKTSSSYVKEFTCVNQELETLFREYHILGVIHGHHHIPASSGVLDFREFAGKEFFVLCSIYSSINMGFDLEPVLAQLIKKGK
;
A
#
# COMPACT_ATOMS: atom_id res chain seq x y z
N MET A 1 6.18 10.70 50.27
CA MET A 1 5.90 9.31 49.82
C MET A 1 6.10 9.29 48.33
N THR A 2 7.17 8.63 47.87
CA THR A 2 7.43 8.41 46.43
C THR A 2 6.55 7.26 45.98
N GLU A 3 5.56 7.54 45.13
CA GLU A 3 4.81 6.50 44.42
C GLU A 3 5.81 5.67 43.61
N LYS A 4 5.95 4.39 43.97
CA LYS A 4 6.61 3.41 43.10
C LYS A 4 5.71 3.24 41.88
N ARG A 5 6.07 3.89 40.78
CA ARG A 5 5.50 3.61 39.46
C ARG A 5 5.72 2.12 39.18
N GLU A 6 4.64 1.35 39.04
CA GLU A 6 4.75 -0.03 38.57
C GLU A 6 5.41 -0.01 37.19
N LEU A 7 6.52 -0.71 37.05
CA LEU A 7 7.26 -0.80 35.79
C LEU A 7 6.48 -1.70 34.86
N THR A 8 6.20 -1.22 33.65
CA THR A 8 5.64 -2.07 32.60
C THR A 8 6.66 -3.14 32.20
N VAL A 9 6.20 -4.24 31.56
CA VAL A 9 7.10 -5.27 30.99
C VAL A 9 8.12 -4.61 30.06
N LEU A 10 7.71 -3.64 29.23
CA LEU A 10 8.59 -2.85 28.38
C LEU A 10 9.66 -2.10 29.19
N ASP A 11 9.27 -1.42 30.27
CA ASP A 11 10.20 -0.68 31.12
C ASP A 11 11.24 -1.61 31.75
N SER A 12 10.87 -2.83 32.10
CA SER A 12 11.78 -3.82 32.67
C SER A 12 12.90 -4.21 31.68
N PHE A 13 12.57 -4.42 30.39
CA PHE A 13 13.59 -4.71 29.37
C PHE A 13 14.44 -3.48 29.05
N ILE A 14 13.81 -2.31 28.93
CA ILE A 14 14.52 -1.05 28.61
C ILE A 14 15.51 -0.67 29.72
N ILE A 15 15.10 -0.74 30.99
CA ILE A 15 15.90 -0.34 32.14
C ILE A 15 17.05 -1.31 32.40
N ASN A 16 16.79 -2.62 32.24
CA ASN A 16 17.78 -3.65 32.53
C ASN A 16 18.84 -3.82 31.43
N ASN A 17 18.60 -3.30 30.21
CA ASN A 17 19.58 -3.37 29.15
C ASN A 17 20.72 -2.35 29.37
N PRO A 18 21.98 -2.79 29.61
CA PRO A 18 23.08 -1.90 29.94
C PRO A 18 23.43 -0.92 28.81
N LYS A 19 23.10 -1.21 27.55
CA LYS A 19 23.33 -0.31 26.41
C LYS A 19 22.36 0.87 26.36
N ASN A 20 21.22 0.78 27.05
CA ASN A 20 20.26 1.88 27.20
C ASN A 20 20.64 2.90 28.29
N LYS A 21 21.68 2.62 29.08
CA LYS A 21 22.21 3.55 30.10
C LYS A 21 22.77 4.84 29.48
N ARG A 22 23.21 4.79 28.23
CA ARG A 22 23.55 5.99 27.43
C ARG A 22 22.26 6.57 26.84
N ARG A 23 22.16 7.90 26.69
CA ARG A 23 21.02 8.57 26.03
C ARG A 23 20.93 8.22 24.54
N ARG A 24 20.49 7.00 24.21
CA ARG A 24 20.04 6.62 22.87
C ARG A 24 18.63 7.19 22.64
N ARG A 25 18.35 7.65 21.42
CA ARG A 25 17.02 8.10 20.98
C ARG A 25 16.02 6.94 21.05
N ASN A 26 16.38 5.78 20.51
CA ASN A 26 15.57 4.56 20.55
C ASN A 26 16.12 3.60 21.62
N LYS A 27 15.24 2.85 22.28
CA LYS A 27 15.62 1.96 23.39
C LYS A 27 15.68 0.52 22.92
N ILE A 28 16.78 -0.18 23.20
CA ILE A 28 16.92 -1.60 22.85
C ILE A 28 16.10 -2.43 23.84
N ILE A 29 15.23 -3.27 23.33
CA ILE A 29 14.48 -4.26 24.11
C ILE A 29 15.29 -5.57 24.13
N VAL A 30 15.55 -6.15 22.94
CA VAL A 30 16.36 -7.36 22.73
C VAL A 30 17.33 -7.09 21.57
N GLU A 31 18.48 -7.75 21.58
CA GLU A 31 19.44 -7.66 20.48
C GLU A 31 20.18 -8.98 20.30
N ASN A 32 20.62 -9.26 19.08
CA ASN A 32 21.64 -10.27 18.80
C ASN A 32 22.81 -9.65 18.02
N GLU A 33 23.62 -10.44 17.32
CA GLU A 33 24.75 -9.93 16.52
C GLU A 33 24.29 -9.10 15.31
N SER A 34 23.09 -9.37 14.77
CA SER A 34 22.61 -8.83 13.49
C SER A 34 21.48 -7.79 13.63
N PHE A 35 20.61 -7.95 14.64
CA PHE A 35 19.40 -7.15 14.81
C PHE A 35 19.20 -6.64 16.25
N GLU A 36 18.46 -5.55 16.37
CA GLU A 36 17.95 -4.97 17.61
C GLU A 36 16.43 -4.82 17.51
N LEU A 37 15.67 -5.35 18.47
CA LEU A 37 14.28 -4.98 18.69
C LEU A 37 14.33 -3.68 19.50
N ILE A 38 13.87 -2.58 18.91
CA ILE A 38 13.95 -1.26 19.54
C ILE A 38 12.56 -0.67 19.74
N TYR A 39 12.39 0.03 20.84
CA TYR A 39 11.29 0.95 21.08
C TYR A 39 11.69 2.34 20.55
N ASP A 40 11.00 2.80 19.52
CA ASP A 40 11.09 4.17 19.04
C ASP A 40 10.35 5.09 20.00
N VAL A 41 11.11 5.88 20.76
CA VAL A 41 10.54 6.74 21.79
C VAL A 41 9.72 7.87 21.19
N LYS A 42 10.01 8.28 19.94
CA LYS A 42 9.29 9.36 19.26
C LYS A 42 7.95 8.86 18.72
N GLN A 43 7.96 7.70 18.07
CA GLN A 43 6.76 7.12 17.47
C GLN A 43 5.94 6.26 18.45
N GLN A 44 6.51 5.95 19.63
CA GLN A 44 5.92 5.02 20.60
C GLN A 44 5.65 3.62 20.03
N GLU A 45 6.50 3.19 19.09
CA GLU A 45 6.35 1.92 18.37
C GLU A 45 7.55 1.00 18.60
N ILE A 46 7.34 -0.30 18.44
CA ILE A 46 8.41 -1.30 18.46
C ILE A 46 8.74 -1.66 17.02
N GLN A 47 10.03 -1.70 16.70
CA GLN A 47 10.54 -2.03 15.37
C GLN A 47 11.78 -2.90 15.47
N VAL A 48 12.02 -3.72 14.44
CA VAL A 48 13.28 -4.45 14.30
C VAL A 48 14.24 -3.61 13.48
N ALA A 49 15.36 -3.21 14.08
CA ALA A 49 16.45 -2.48 13.46
C ALA A 49 17.68 -3.38 13.23
N LYS A 50 18.51 -3.02 12.26
CA LYS A 50 19.79 -3.70 11.99
C LYS A 50 20.92 -3.06 12.78
N LYS A 51 21.90 -3.85 13.20
CA LYS A 51 23.05 -3.35 13.97
C LYS A 51 24.22 -2.89 13.12
N ASP A 52 24.44 -3.55 11.98
CA ASP A 52 25.60 -3.32 11.14
C ASP A 52 25.18 -3.17 9.67
N ASP A 53 25.42 -1.99 9.09
CA ASP A 53 25.02 -1.68 7.72
C ASP A 53 25.86 -2.46 6.70
N LEU A 54 27.06 -2.93 7.04
CA LEU A 54 27.99 -3.53 6.08
C LEU A 54 27.46 -4.87 5.51
N TYR A 55 26.95 -5.76 6.35
CA TYR A 55 26.43 -7.07 5.90
C TYR A 55 25.16 -6.92 5.04
N PHE A 56 24.31 -5.94 5.38
CA PHE A 56 23.00 -5.75 4.76
C PHE A 56 22.99 -4.71 3.64
N SER A 57 24.02 -3.88 3.50
CA SER A 57 24.26 -2.98 2.35
C SER A 57 24.75 -3.73 1.10
N ILE A 58 25.21 -4.98 1.28
CA ILE A 58 25.66 -5.87 0.20
C ILE A 58 24.48 -6.64 -0.41
N ILE A 59 23.37 -6.79 0.32
CA ILE A 59 22.11 -7.30 -0.22
C ILE A 59 21.62 -6.32 -1.29
N PRO A 60 21.33 -6.76 -2.53
CA PRO A 60 20.81 -5.90 -3.57
C PRO A 60 19.62 -5.08 -3.06
N TYR A 61 19.51 -3.82 -3.50
CA TYR A 61 18.26 -3.08 -3.33
C TYR A 61 17.17 -3.82 -4.11
N ASP A 62 16.45 -4.69 -3.42
CA ASP A 62 15.28 -5.38 -3.94
C ASP A 62 14.06 -4.56 -3.52
N THR A 63 13.35 -4.00 -4.49
CA THR A 63 12.08 -3.29 -4.25
C THR A 63 11.04 -4.19 -3.57
N SER A 64 11.22 -5.51 -3.66
CA SER A 64 10.38 -6.51 -3.00
C SER A 64 10.72 -6.67 -1.51
N ARG A 65 11.76 -6.01 -0.97
CA ARG A 65 12.27 -6.25 0.39
C ARG A 65 11.19 -6.15 1.46
N LYS A 66 10.39 -5.08 1.47
CA LYS A 66 9.29 -4.91 2.45
C LYS A 66 8.28 -6.06 2.39
N TYR A 67 8.03 -6.60 1.20
CA TYR A 67 7.08 -7.68 0.98
C TYR A 67 7.66 -9.05 1.33
N ILE A 68 8.96 -9.25 1.08
CA ILE A 68 9.69 -10.40 1.61
C ILE A 68 9.65 -10.34 3.14
N GLU A 69 9.82 -9.14 3.71
CA GLU A 69 9.71 -8.93 5.13
C GLU A 69 8.29 -9.29 5.64
N THR A 70 7.26 -8.84 4.92
CA THR A 70 5.86 -9.17 5.20
C THR A 70 5.57 -10.67 5.08
N ALA A 71 6.10 -11.35 4.06
CA ALA A 71 5.93 -12.79 3.86
C ALA A 71 6.51 -13.62 5.02
N VAL A 72 7.63 -13.18 5.63
CA VAL A 72 8.17 -13.82 6.84
C VAL A 72 7.19 -13.71 8.00
N LEU A 73 6.59 -12.54 8.20
CA LEU A 73 5.67 -12.31 9.31
C LEU A 73 4.38 -13.13 9.12
N MET A 74 3.83 -13.14 7.90
CA MET A 74 2.66 -13.96 7.56
C MET A 74 2.96 -15.46 7.70
N PHE A 75 4.17 -15.91 7.35
CA PHE A 75 4.61 -17.29 7.56
C PHE A 75 4.72 -17.66 9.04
N ILE A 76 5.21 -16.75 9.89
CA ILE A 76 5.27 -16.97 11.34
C ILE A 76 3.86 -17.10 11.93
N GLU A 77 2.94 -16.25 11.48
CA GLU A 77 1.55 -16.25 11.94
C GLU A 77 0.80 -17.50 11.46
N LYS A 78 0.94 -17.85 10.18
CA LYS A 78 0.26 -18.96 9.52
C LYS A 78 1.21 -19.67 8.53
N PRO A 79 1.90 -20.75 8.92
CA PRO A 79 2.90 -21.41 8.06
C PRO A 79 2.37 -21.86 6.69
N GLU A 80 1.15 -22.40 6.66
CA GLU A 80 0.47 -22.87 5.44
C GLU A 80 0.11 -21.72 4.48
N PHE A 81 0.18 -20.46 4.92
CA PHE A 81 -0.05 -19.29 4.07
C PHE A 81 0.81 -19.33 2.82
N LEU A 82 2.10 -19.69 2.94
CA LEU A 82 3.01 -19.67 1.80
C LEU A 82 2.54 -20.63 0.69
N ASP A 83 2.07 -21.81 1.06
CA ASP A 83 1.60 -22.83 0.11
C ASP A 83 0.24 -22.46 -0.49
N GLU A 84 -0.68 -21.97 0.35
CA GLU A 84 -1.97 -21.44 -0.10
C GLU A 84 -1.76 -20.28 -1.10
N TYR A 85 -0.80 -19.40 -0.82
CA TYR A 85 -0.48 -18.25 -1.66
C TYR A 85 0.14 -18.69 -2.99
N LEU A 86 1.18 -19.53 -2.97
CA LEU A 86 1.80 -20.03 -4.20
C LEU A 86 0.81 -20.77 -5.09
N LYS A 87 -0.10 -21.54 -4.51
CA LYS A 87 -1.14 -22.26 -5.26
C LYS A 87 -2.04 -21.31 -6.06
N LYS A 88 -2.45 -20.19 -5.47
CA LYS A 88 -3.24 -19.15 -6.18
C LYS A 88 -2.45 -18.55 -7.35
N HIS A 89 -1.15 -18.41 -7.21
CA HIS A 89 -0.26 -17.79 -8.20
C HIS A 89 0.40 -18.76 -9.19
N THR A 90 -0.06 -20.01 -9.29
CA THR A 90 0.63 -21.06 -10.06
C THR A 90 0.98 -20.62 -11.49
N ASP A 91 0.03 -20.00 -12.20
CA ASP A 91 0.24 -19.63 -13.60
C ASP A 91 1.10 -18.36 -13.76
N ASN A 92 0.90 -17.35 -12.89
CA ASN A 92 1.80 -16.19 -12.81
C ASN A 92 3.25 -16.60 -12.51
N LEU A 93 3.43 -17.57 -11.63
CA LEU A 93 4.73 -18.09 -11.26
C LEU A 93 5.42 -18.79 -12.43
N LYS A 94 4.69 -19.65 -13.19
CA LYS A 94 5.23 -20.24 -14.43
C LYS A 94 5.62 -19.17 -15.43
N THR A 95 4.79 -18.14 -15.64
CA THR A 95 5.11 -17.02 -16.51
C THR A 95 6.40 -16.32 -16.07
N TYR A 96 6.54 -16.02 -14.78
CA TYR A 96 7.75 -15.41 -14.25
C TYR A 96 8.99 -16.27 -14.44
N VAL A 97 8.91 -17.57 -14.15
CA VAL A 97 10.01 -18.52 -14.34
C VAL A 97 10.42 -18.61 -15.81
N LYS A 98 9.45 -18.75 -16.73
CA LYS A 98 9.72 -18.78 -18.19
C LYS A 98 10.41 -17.51 -18.67
N LEU A 99 9.92 -16.34 -18.26
CA LEU A 99 10.53 -15.05 -18.63
C LEU A 99 11.96 -14.93 -18.09
N ALA A 100 12.17 -15.33 -16.84
CA ALA A 100 13.48 -15.35 -16.20
C ALA A 100 14.46 -16.30 -16.92
N LEU A 101 14.04 -17.53 -17.23
CA LEU A 101 14.83 -18.50 -17.99
C LEU A 101 15.16 -17.99 -19.40
N PHE A 102 14.20 -17.37 -20.09
CA PHE A 102 14.42 -16.77 -21.40
C PHE A 102 15.47 -15.68 -21.37
N GLN A 103 15.46 -14.83 -20.36
CA GLN A 103 16.45 -13.77 -20.22
C GLN A 103 17.87 -14.30 -19.94
N VAL A 104 18.00 -15.35 -19.13
CA VAL A 104 19.31 -15.93 -18.82
C VAL A 104 19.87 -16.75 -19.97
N THR A 105 19.01 -17.47 -20.70
CA THR A 105 19.45 -18.49 -21.67
C THR A 105 19.25 -18.09 -23.14
N GLY A 106 18.41 -17.08 -23.40
CA GLY A 106 17.93 -16.72 -24.74
C GLY A 106 16.91 -17.71 -25.34
N LYS A 107 16.50 -18.75 -24.60
CA LYS A 107 15.61 -19.81 -25.08
C LYS A 107 14.22 -19.69 -24.49
N ARG A 108 13.19 -19.93 -25.32
CA ARG A 108 11.80 -20.00 -24.84
C ARG A 108 11.51 -21.39 -24.30
N PHE A 109 10.72 -21.45 -23.24
CA PHE A 109 10.35 -22.68 -22.55
C PHE A 109 8.83 -22.79 -22.47
N GLU A 110 8.33 -24.02 -22.49
CA GLU A 110 6.93 -24.35 -22.24
C GLU A 110 6.69 -24.53 -20.73
N ASP A 111 5.44 -24.40 -20.28
CA ASP A 111 5.09 -24.47 -18.84
C ASP A 111 5.53 -25.76 -18.15
N ASN A 112 5.49 -26.88 -18.89
CA ASN A 112 5.82 -28.20 -18.38
C ASN A 112 7.24 -28.64 -18.79
N SER A 113 8.10 -27.71 -19.22
CA SER A 113 9.49 -28.06 -19.52
C SER A 113 10.22 -28.45 -18.24
N LEU A 114 11.22 -29.32 -18.36
CA LEU A 114 11.99 -29.80 -17.22
C LEU A 114 12.66 -28.64 -16.46
N GLU A 115 13.13 -27.62 -17.19
CA GLU A 115 13.75 -26.42 -16.62
C GLU A 115 12.77 -25.61 -15.77
N VAL A 116 11.54 -25.40 -16.26
CA VAL A 116 10.50 -24.70 -15.50
C VAL A 116 10.11 -25.51 -14.26
N LEU A 117 9.85 -26.82 -14.42
CA LEU A 117 9.46 -27.69 -13.31
C LEU A 117 10.56 -27.81 -12.25
N ASN A 118 11.83 -27.85 -12.65
CA ASN A 118 12.95 -27.87 -11.70
C ASN A 118 13.00 -26.59 -10.86
N GLU A 119 12.86 -25.41 -11.49
CA GLU A 119 12.85 -24.14 -10.75
C GLU A 119 11.68 -24.05 -9.76
N LEU A 120 10.49 -24.52 -10.15
CA LEU A 120 9.33 -24.59 -9.28
C LEU A 120 9.53 -25.58 -8.11
N SER A 121 10.18 -26.73 -8.36
CA SER A 121 10.39 -27.75 -7.33
C SER A 121 11.22 -27.26 -6.14
N TYR A 122 12.10 -26.28 -6.35
CA TYR A 122 12.89 -25.71 -5.26
C TYR A 122 12.03 -24.97 -4.22
N LEU A 123 10.85 -24.48 -4.61
CA LEU A 123 9.92 -23.87 -3.67
C LEU A 123 9.47 -24.88 -2.61
N GLU A 124 9.31 -26.16 -2.96
CA GLU A 124 8.94 -27.19 -2.00
C GLU A 124 10.05 -27.52 -1.00
N THR A 125 11.31 -27.34 -1.40
CA THR A 125 12.47 -27.80 -0.63
C THR A 125 13.19 -26.69 0.15
N ASP A 126 13.09 -25.43 -0.30
CA ASP A 126 13.78 -24.30 0.31
C ASP A 126 12.78 -23.23 0.77
N ILE A 127 12.54 -23.20 2.08
CA ILE A 127 11.61 -22.26 2.72
C ILE A 127 12.03 -20.80 2.54
N TYR A 128 13.32 -20.50 2.48
CA TYR A 128 13.80 -19.13 2.32
C TYR A 128 13.58 -18.66 0.88
N PHE A 129 13.76 -19.55 -0.10
CA PHE A 129 13.39 -19.28 -1.48
C PHE A 129 11.87 -19.10 -1.62
N LYS A 130 11.08 -19.96 -0.96
CA LYS A 130 9.61 -19.85 -0.89
C LYS A 130 9.18 -18.47 -0.39
N ILE A 131 9.71 -18.02 0.75
CA ILE A 131 9.43 -16.69 1.33
C ILE A 131 9.79 -15.57 0.35
N GLN A 132 10.93 -15.66 -0.34
CA GLN A 132 11.34 -14.65 -1.32
C GLN A 132 10.38 -14.54 -2.51
N VAL A 133 9.94 -15.68 -3.04
CA VAL A 133 9.00 -15.74 -4.15
C VAL A 133 7.63 -15.24 -3.70
N VAL A 134 7.14 -15.64 -2.53
CA VAL A 134 5.88 -15.10 -1.98
C VAL A 134 5.96 -13.60 -1.75
N GLY A 135 7.07 -13.07 -1.20
CA GLY A 135 7.27 -11.62 -1.08
C GLY A 135 7.21 -10.90 -2.43
N ARG A 136 7.72 -11.49 -3.49
CA ARG A 136 7.62 -10.93 -4.84
C ARG A 136 6.22 -11.00 -5.41
N LEU A 137 5.47 -12.07 -5.11
CA LEU A 137 4.07 -12.18 -5.52
C LEU A 137 3.17 -11.21 -4.74
N LEU A 138 3.42 -10.98 -3.45
CA LEU A 138 2.80 -9.90 -2.68
C LEU A 138 3.05 -8.53 -3.32
N GLN A 139 4.28 -8.29 -3.79
CA GLN A 139 4.56 -7.06 -4.54
C GLN A 139 3.86 -7.03 -5.91
N HIS A 140 3.82 -8.15 -6.64
CA HIS A 140 3.10 -8.27 -7.90
C HIS A 140 1.63 -7.86 -7.72
N ASP A 141 1.02 -8.37 -6.66
CA ASP A 141 -0.37 -8.10 -6.34
C ASP A 141 -0.59 -6.62 -6.02
N GLU A 142 0.29 -6.02 -5.22
CA GLU A 142 0.11 -4.63 -4.79
C GLU A 142 0.48 -3.62 -5.89
N THR A 143 1.48 -3.91 -6.75
CA THR A 143 2.05 -2.95 -7.72
C THR A 143 1.85 -3.30 -9.19
N GLY A 144 1.18 -4.42 -9.47
CA GLY A 144 1.15 -5.02 -10.79
C GLY A 144 2.44 -5.79 -11.11
N PRO A 145 2.55 -6.28 -12.35
CA PRO A 145 3.64 -7.15 -12.75
C PRO A 145 5.01 -6.54 -12.47
N LEU A 146 5.83 -7.29 -11.73
CA LEU A 146 7.23 -6.94 -11.52
C LEU A 146 7.94 -6.86 -12.86
N SER A 147 8.62 -5.74 -13.10
CA SER A 147 9.55 -5.62 -14.22
C SER A 147 10.46 -6.84 -14.23
N ALA A 148 10.51 -7.55 -15.35
CA ALA A 148 11.39 -8.70 -15.54
C ALA A 148 12.90 -8.31 -15.53
N THR A 149 13.25 -7.12 -15.04
CA THR A 149 14.62 -6.58 -14.96
C THR A 149 15.63 -7.43 -14.24
N LEU A 150 15.18 -8.31 -13.37
CA LEU A 150 16.05 -9.15 -12.58
C LEU A 150 15.74 -10.59 -13.01
N PRO A 151 16.42 -11.11 -14.05
CA PRO A 151 16.27 -12.48 -14.60
C PRO A 151 16.40 -13.61 -13.58
N TYR A 152 16.62 -13.25 -12.32
CA TYR A 152 17.15 -14.00 -11.22
C TYR A 152 16.13 -14.12 -10.08
N LYS A 153 15.10 -13.25 -10.06
CA LYS A 153 14.14 -13.17 -8.95
C LYS A 153 13.28 -14.43 -8.80
N PHE A 154 13.05 -15.17 -9.85
CA PHE A 154 12.24 -16.40 -9.77
C PHE A 154 13.06 -17.67 -10.03
N LEU A 155 14.39 -17.54 -10.14
CA LEU A 155 15.30 -18.66 -10.30
C LEU A 155 16.05 -18.93 -9.01
N TYR A 156 16.02 -20.17 -8.54
CA TYR A 156 16.60 -20.59 -7.26
C TYR A 156 18.10 -20.34 -7.20
N HIS A 157 18.84 -20.80 -8.21
CA HIS A 157 20.30 -20.74 -8.24
C HIS A 157 20.85 -19.31 -8.24
N PHE A 158 20.05 -18.34 -8.70
CA PHE A 158 20.44 -16.94 -8.62
C PHE A 158 20.05 -16.31 -7.28
N ASN A 159 18.93 -16.69 -6.68
CA ASN A 159 18.56 -16.20 -5.35
C ASN A 159 19.51 -16.64 -4.25
N LEU A 160 20.17 -17.80 -4.38
CA LEU A 160 21.26 -18.18 -3.47
C LEU A 160 22.41 -17.17 -3.46
N LYS A 161 22.59 -16.45 -4.57
CA LYS A 161 23.66 -15.46 -4.78
C LYS A 161 23.20 -14.02 -4.53
N THR A 162 22.15 -13.78 -3.77
CA THR A 162 21.71 -12.41 -3.43
C THR A 162 22.02 -12.02 -1.99
N GLY A 163 22.33 -12.99 -1.13
CA GLY A 163 22.41 -12.79 0.31
C GLY A 163 21.06 -12.65 1.01
N ILE A 164 19.94 -12.62 0.27
CA ILE A 164 18.58 -12.51 0.85
C ILE A 164 18.22 -13.76 1.66
N HIS A 165 18.66 -14.95 1.23
CA HIS A 165 18.51 -16.20 2.00
C HIS A 165 19.10 -16.08 3.42
N GLY A 166 20.36 -15.61 3.51
CA GLY A 166 21.02 -15.39 4.79
C GLY A 166 20.30 -14.34 5.64
N TYR A 167 19.81 -13.28 5.02
CA TYR A 167 19.02 -12.26 5.71
C TYR A 167 17.74 -12.80 6.33
N ILE A 168 16.91 -13.51 5.55
CA ILE A 168 15.66 -14.08 6.05
C ILE A 168 15.94 -15.04 7.19
N LYS A 169 16.98 -15.86 7.07
CA LYS A 169 17.41 -16.78 8.11
C LYS A 169 17.79 -16.09 9.41
N GLU A 170 18.70 -15.12 9.36
CA GLU A 170 19.13 -14.38 10.55
C GLU A 170 17.96 -13.63 11.19
N TRP A 171 17.01 -13.17 10.37
CA TRP A 171 15.83 -12.48 10.85
C TRP A 171 14.80 -13.43 11.51
N LEU A 172 14.57 -14.62 10.93
CA LEU A 172 13.76 -15.68 11.55
C LEU A 172 14.36 -16.16 12.88
N ILE A 173 15.70 -16.33 12.93
CA ILE A 173 16.42 -16.65 14.17
C ILE A 173 16.17 -15.55 15.21
N PHE A 174 16.35 -14.29 14.82
CA PHE A 174 16.15 -13.16 15.71
C PHE A 174 14.70 -13.08 16.24
N LEU A 175 13.70 -13.24 15.38
CA LEU A 175 12.29 -13.22 15.80
C LEU A 175 11.98 -14.38 16.74
N GLY A 176 12.50 -15.58 16.46
CA GLY A 176 12.37 -16.75 17.32
C GLY A 176 13.03 -16.56 18.69
N GLU A 177 14.26 -16.02 18.73
CA GLU A 177 14.97 -15.70 19.98
C GLU A 177 14.26 -14.62 20.79
N THR A 178 13.73 -13.60 20.12
CA THR A 178 13.03 -12.49 20.75
C THR A 178 11.71 -12.97 21.35
N SER A 179 10.98 -13.86 20.67
CA SER A 179 9.67 -14.36 21.14
C SER A 179 9.77 -15.17 22.43
N LYS A 180 10.95 -15.76 22.69
CA LYS A 180 11.26 -16.47 23.95
C LYS A 180 11.62 -15.53 25.09
N GLN A 181 12.09 -14.33 24.77
CA GLN A 181 12.57 -13.36 25.74
C GLN A 181 11.51 -12.35 26.11
N VAL A 182 10.63 -11.99 25.17
CA VAL A 182 9.66 -10.92 25.29
C VAL A 182 8.31 -11.42 24.81
N PRO A 183 7.24 -11.28 25.61
CA PRO A 183 5.90 -11.61 25.16
C PRO A 183 5.43 -10.53 24.18
N PHE A 184 5.65 -10.77 22.88
CA PHE A 184 5.18 -9.90 21.81
C PHE A 184 4.31 -10.69 20.83
N THR A 185 3.33 -10.01 20.24
CA THR A 185 2.54 -10.49 19.10
C THR A 185 2.92 -9.69 17.85
N LEU A 186 2.54 -10.17 16.67
CA LEU A 186 2.62 -9.42 15.43
C LEU A 186 1.20 -8.95 15.09
N GLU A 187 0.98 -7.64 14.95
CA GLU A 187 -0.24 -7.08 14.35
C GLU A 187 0.13 -6.62 12.93
N GLY A 188 -0.19 -7.42 11.93
CA GLY A 188 0.30 -7.24 10.56
C GLY A 188 1.83 -7.29 10.50
N ASN A 189 2.47 -6.18 10.09
CA ASN A 189 3.93 -6.10 10.00
C ASN A 189 4.63 -5.52 11.25
N ARG A 190 3.88 -5.26 12.33
CA ARG A 190 4.39 -4.56 13.52
C ARG A 190 4.47 -5.50 14.72
N PRO A 191 5.64 -5.64 15.38
CA PRO A 191 5.72 -6.30 16.68
C PRO A 191 5.07 -5.42 17.75
N MET A 192 4.20 -6.00 18.57
CA MET A 192 3.52 -5.36 19.68
C MET A 192 3.75 -6.14 20.96
N LEU A 193 4.01 -5.46 22.07
CA LEU A 193 4.08 -6.13 23.37
C LEU A 193 2.69 -6.57 23.81
N LEU A 194 2.61 -7.83 24.27
CA LEU A 194 1.46 -8.29 25.03
C LEU A 194 1.60 -7.71 26.44
N GLU A 195 0.94 -6.58 26.69
CA GLU A 195 0.69 -6.15 28.07
C GLU A 195 -0.13 -7.25 28.76
N GLU A 196 0.18 -7.57 30.03
CA GLU A 196 -0.49 -8.62 30.82
C GLU A 196 -1.98 -8.32 31.07
N LYS A 197 -2.82 -8.31 30.02
CA LYS A 197 -4.28 -8.25 30.10
C LYS A 197 -4.94 -8.97 28.91
N SER A 198 -4.69 -10.27 28.82
CA SER A 198 -5.74 -11.22 28.45
C SER A 198 -5.37 -12.60 28.98
N LYS A 199 -6.02 -12.98 30.08
CA LYS A 199 -6.13 -14.39 30.53
C LYS A 199 -7.07 -15.18 29.59
N GLU A 200 -6.96 -14.97 28.28
CA GLU A 200 -7.44 -15.93 27.29
C GLU A 200 -6.21 -16.54 26.68
N LYS A 201 -6.09 -17.86 26.87
CA LYS A 201 -4.93 -18.68 26.51
C LYS A 201 -4.62 -18.55 25.02
N ILE A 202 -3.75 -17.61 24.64
CA ILE A 202 -2.68 -17.99 23.72
C ILE A 202 -1.77 -18.85 24.59
N ASN A 203 -1.89 -20.17 24.44
CA ASN A 203 -1.05 -21.10 25.17
C ASN A 203 0.38 -20.85 24.67
N GLN A 204 1.17 -20.08 25.43
CA GLN A 204 2.51 -19.64 25.05
C GLN A 204 3.45 -20.82 24.80
N GLU A 205 3.18 -21.94 25.47
CA GLU A 205 3.82 -23.22 25.17
C GLU A 205 3.45 -23.71 23.77
N ASP A 206 2.20 -23.62 23.32
CA ASP A 206 1.77 -24.00 21.97
C ASP A 206 2.33 -23.07 20.89
N TYR A 207 2.44 -21.75 21.12
CA TYR A 207 3.05 -20.83 20.14
C TYR A 207 4.57 -21.04 20.03
N ALA A 208 5.25 -21.22 21.17
CA ALA A 208 6.67 -21.59 21.19
C ALA A 208 6.90 -23.02 20.69
N LEU A 209 5.95 -23.95 20.88
CA LEU A 209 5.95 -25.31 20.32
C LEU A 209 5.62 -25.31 18.84
N VAL A 210 4.80 -24.39 18.31
CA VAL A 210 4.53 -24.22 16.88
C VAL A 210 5.76 -23.62 16.21
N LEU A 211 6.36 -22.55 16.76
CA LEU A 211 7.66 -22.05 16.31
C LEU A 211 8.74 -23.14 16.41
N ALA A 212 8.83 -23.88 17.52
CA ALA A 212 9.84 -24.92 17.72
C ALA A 212 9.57 -26.21 16.92
N ALA A 213 8.31 -26.57 16.64
CA ALA A 213 7.93 -27.70 15.80
C ALA A 213 8.15 -27.39 14.31
N ASN A 214 7.89 -26.14 13.90
CA ASN A 214 8.15 -25.68 12.54
C ASN A 214 9.66 -25.40 12.32
N MET A 215 10.41 -25.07 13.38
CA MET A 215 11.88 -24.99 13.35
C MET A 215 12.59 -26.34 13.53
N LYS A 216 11.90 -27.40 13.98
CA LYS A 216 12.49 -28.73 14.25
C LYS A 216 13.04 -29.45 13.01
N GLY A 217 12.66 -29.01 11.80
CA GLY A 217 13.20 -29.48 10.52
C GLY A 217 14.35 -28.64 9.95
N LEU A 218 14.62 -27.45 10.51
CA LEU A 218 15.65 -26.55 10.00
C LEU A 218 16.97 -26.86 10.71
N THR A 219 17.87 -27.57 10.04
CA THR A 219 19.26 -27.66 10.48
C THR A 219 19.92 -26.30 10.26
N LEU A 220 19.79 -25.40 11.23
CA LEU A 220 20.34 -24.04 11.21
C LEU A 220 21.85 -24.09 11.45
N ARG A 221 22.65 -24.41 10.42
CA ARG A 221 24.09 -24.14 10.45
C ARG A 221 24.33 -22.66 10.19
N LYS A 222 25.07 -21.95 11.05
CA LYS A 222 25.54 -20.57 10.83
C LYS A 222 25.96 -20.40 9.36
N SER A 223 25.30 -19.52 8.59
CA SER A 223 25.82 -19.19 7.26
C SER A 223 26.94 -18.19 7.46
N GLU A 224 28.15 -18.70 7.68
CA GLU A 224 29.33 -17.90 7.36
C GLU A 224 29.34 -17.78 5.84
N LEU A 225 28.79 -16.68 5.31
CA LEU A 225 29.14 -16.28 3.95
C LEU A 225 30.64 -16.06 3.98
N SER A 226 31.40 -17.01 3.43
CA SER A 226 32.86 -16.91 3.44
C SER A 226 33.26 -15.62 2.70
N THR A 227 34.42 -15.06 3.05
CA THR A 227 34.98 -13.90 2.33
C THR A 227 35.04 -14.14 0.82
N THR A 228 35.21 -15.41 0.40
CA THR A 228 35.12 -15.86 -0.99
C THR A 228 33.74 -15.61 -1.60
N GLN A 229 32.66 -16.01 -0.92
CA GLN A 229 31.28 -15.77 -1.38
C GLN A 229 30.97 -14.26 -1.45
N LEU A 230 31.47 -13.47 -0.49
CA LEU A 230 31.31 -12.01 -0.51
C LEU A 230 31.99 -11.36 -1.74
N ASN A 231 33.19 -11.82 -2.09
CA ASN A 231 33.95 -11.34 -3.24
C ASN A 231 33.33 -11.78 -4.58
N GLU A 232 32.77 -12.99 -4.64
CA GLU A 232 32.00 -13.46 -5.80
C GLU A 232 30.76 -12.59 -6.05
N LEU A 233 30.02 -12.25 -4.99
CA LEU A 233 28.84 -11.35 -5.06
C LEU A 233 29.21 -9.96 -5.60
N MET A 234 30.31 -9.38 -5.12
CA MET A 234 30.81 -8.09 -5.60
C MET A 234 31.25 -8.14 -7.07
N THR A 235 31.76 -9.28 -7.54
CA THR A 235 32.20 -9.47 -8.93
C THR A 235 31.02 -9.62 -9.87
N ILE A 236 30.04 -10.47 -9.54
CA ILE A 236 28.78 -10.63 -10.30
C ILE A 236 28.06 -9.29 -10.48
N ARG A 237 28.15 -8.40 -9.48
CA ARG A 237 27.53 -7.07 -9.50
C ARG A 237 28.16 -6.11 -10.51
N LYS A 238 29.48 -6.20 -10.76
CA LYS A 238 30.17 -5.31 -11.72
C LYS A 238 29.67 -5.51 -13.15
N ASP A 239 29.22 -6.71 -13.47
CA ASP A 239 28.80 -7.09 -14.83
C ASP A 239 27.27 -7.08 -15.01
N TYR A 240 26.52 -6.63 -14.01
CA TYR A 240 25.05 -6.55 -14.08
C TYR A 240 24.59 -5.49 -15.09
N LYS A 241 23.92 -5.94 -16.16
CA LYS A 241 23.22 -5.09 -17.13
C LYS A 241 21.70 -5.20 -16.92
N PRO A 242 21.02 -4.17 -16.39
CA PRO A 242 19.57 -4.21 -16.23
C PRO A 242 18.89 -4.22 -17.61
N GLN A 243 18.14 -5.28 -17.91
CA GLN A 243 17.25 -5.33 -19.08
C GLN A 243 15.80 -5.19 -18.60
N SER A 244 15.38 -3.95 -18.39
CA SER A 244 14.02 -3.61 -17.93
C SER A 244 13.03 -3.53 -19.07
N LYS A 245 11.89 -4.20 -18.93
CA LYS A 245 10.65 -3.78 -19.59
C LYS A 245 9.76 -3.06 -18.60
N HIS A 246 8.98 -2.08 -19.08
CA HIS A 246 8.01 -1.38 -18.27
C HIS A 246 6.87 -2.34 -17.86
N PRO A 247 6.39 -2.33 -16.60
CA PRO A 247 5.33 -3.24 -16.12
C PRO A 247 4.09 -3.31 -17.02
N SER A 248 3.64 -2.16 -17.56
CA SER A 248 2.47 -2.10 -18.46
C SER A 248 2.65 -2.89 -19.76
N GLU A 249 3.88 -3.08 -20.25
CA GLU A 249 4.15 -3.84 -21.48
C GLU A 249 3.99 -5.36 -21.29
N ILE A 250 4.09 -5.82 -20.04
CA ILE A 250 4.07 -7.24 -19.69
C ILE A 250 2.80 -7.67 -18.95
N ALA A 251 1.95 -6.73 -18.54
CA ALA A 251 0.74 -7.01 -17.76
C ALA A 251 -0.21 -8.01 -18.41
N GLN A 252 -0.34 -7.97 -19.74
CA GLN A 252 -1.16 -8.90 -20.52
C GLN A 252 -0.76 -10.38 -20.40
N TYR A 253 0.42 -10.69 -19.85
CA TYR A 253 0.91 -12.07 -19.68
C TYR A 253 0.62 -12.65 -18.29
N PHE A 254 -0.03 -11.89 -17.40
CA PHE A 254 -0.28 -12.29 -16.02
C PHE A 254 -1.78 -12.27 -15.71
N ASP A 255 -2.19 -13.24 -14.92
CA ASP A 255 -3.56 -13.41 -14.43
C ASP A 255 -3.79 -12.63 -13.14
N ILE A 256 -5.00 -12.14 -12.97
CA ILE A 256 -5.48 -11.67 -11.66
C ILE A 256 -5.97 -12.90 -10.90
N VAL A 257 -5.30 -13.24 -9.81
CA VAL A 257 -5.57 -14.50 -9.08
C VAL A 257 -6.37 -14.32 -7.79
N HIS A 258 -6.53 -13.08 -7.34
CA HIS A 258 -7.37 -12.76 -6.18
C HIS A 258 -8.82 -12.58 -6.63
N PRO A 259 -9.80 -13.03 -5.81
CA PRO A 259 -11.20 -12.82 -6.13
C PRO A 259 -11.48 -11.32 -6.22
N ASN A 260 -12.36 -10.95 -7.14
CA ASN A 260 -12.84 -9.57 -7.26
C ASN A 260 -13.81 -9.20 -6.14
N LYS A 261 -14.14 -10.16 -5.26
CA LYS A 261 -15.12 -10.00 -4.20
C LYS A 261 -14.46 -9.66 -2.88
N THR A 262 -14.97 -8.62 -2.23
CA THR A 262 -14.55 -8.17 -0.90
C THR A 262 -15.75 -8.10 0.05
N ASP A 263 -15.50 -8.34 1.33
CA ASP A 263 -16.45 -8.21 2.44
C ASP A 263 -16.19 -6.97 3.31
N ASN A 264 -15.24 -6.10 2.91
CA ASN A 264 -14.97 -4.81 3.55
C ASN A 264 -16.27 -4.06 3.86
N LEU A 265 -16.41 -3.52 5.06
CA LEU A 265 -17.64 -2.82 5.47
C LEU A 265 -17.74 -1.42 4.85
N ILE A 266 -16.61 -0.70 4.83
CA ILE A 266 -16.46 0.58 4.16
C ILE A 266 -15.26 0.47 3.22
N ASN A 267 -15.52 0.04 1.99
CA ASN A 267 -14.48 -0.22 1.02
C ASN A 267 -14.04 1.07 0.32
N VAL A 268 -12.75 1.36 0.28
CA VAL A 268 -12.19 2.51 -0.43
C VAL A 268 -11.37 2.04 -1.62
N VAL A 269 -11.63 2.63 -2.79
CA VAL A 269 -10.97 2.31 -4.06
C VAL A 269 -10.76 3.59 -4.87
N SER A 270 -9.79 3.60 -5.77
CA SER A 270 -9.56 4.71 -6.70
C SER A 270 -8.96 4.16 -7.99
N ASP A 271 -8.88 4.98 -9.05
CA ASP A 271 -8.09 4.70 -10.26
C ASP A 271 -8.35 3.30 -10.84
N ILE A 272 -9.63 2.89 -10.84
CA ILE A 272 -10.06 1.55 -11.30
C ILE A 272 -9.83 1.40 -12.80
N HIS A 273 -9.95 2.49 -13.56
CA HIS A 273 -9.67 2.51 -15.00
C HIS A 273 -10.39 1.38 -15.77
N SER A 274 -11.64 1.08 -15.40
CA SER A 274 -12.39 -0.06 -15.98
C SER A 274 -12.62 0.11 -17.48
N THR A 275 -12.46 -0.98 -18.24
CA THR A 275 -12.70 -1.06 -19.69
C THR A 275 -14.15 -1.45 -20.05
N MET A 276 -15.12 -1.12 -19.19
CA MET A 276 -16.57 -1.13 -19.46
C MET A 276 -17.26 -2.49 -19.67
N THR A 277 -16.55 -3.63 -19.76
CA THR A 277 -17.18 -4.97 -19.85
C THR A 277 -17.34 -5.67 -18.50
N ASN A 278 -16.55 -5.29 -17.50
CA ASN A 278 -16.73 -5.65 -16.10
C ASN A 278 -16.00 -4.63 -15.23
N ILE A 279 -16.58 -4.24 -14.10
CA ILE A 279 -15.79 -3.59 -13.05
C ILE A 279 -15.16 -4.73 -12.28
N PRO A 280 -13.82 -4.77 -12.12
CA PRO A 280 -13.15 -5.88 -11.47
C PRO A 280 -13.32 -5.82 -9.94
N LEU A 281 -14.50 -5.46 -9.43
CA LEU A 281 -14.81 -5.30 -8.02
C LEU A 281 -16.27 -5.68 -7.76
N GLU A 282 -16.46 -6.70 -6.90
CA GLU A 282 -17.71 -7.12 -6.30
C GLU A 282 -17.67 -6.74 -4.81
N SER A 283 -18.24 -5.59 -4.48
CA SER A 283 -18.26 -5.07 -3.11
C SER A 283 -19.69 -4.70 -2.72
N PRO A 284 -20.45 -5.62 -2.08
CA PRO A 284 -21.86 -5.42 -1.80
C PRO A 284 -22.12 -4.41 -0.67
N ASN A 285 -21.07 -3.94 0.02
CA ASN A 285 -21.14 -3.01 1.14
C ASN A 285 -20.97 -1.55 0.67
N PHE A 286 -20.70 -0.61 1.58
CA PHE A 286 -20.57 0.80 1.21
C PHE A 286 -19.20 1.07 0.60
N ASN A 287 -19.17 1.65 -0.60
CA ASN A 287 -17.95 1.97 -1.33
C ASN A 287 -17.68 3.47 -1.36
N ILE A 288 -16.41 3.84 -1.26
CA ILE A 288 -15.89 5.19 -1.48
C ILE A 288 -14.95 5.12 -2.68
N ILE A 289 -15.35 5.70 -3.80
CA ILE A 289 -14.59 5.69 -5.05
C ILE A 289 -13.91 7.05 -5.26
N ALA A 290 -12.59 7.12 -5.10
CA ALA A 290 -11.80 8.35 -5.22
C ALA A 290 -11.41 8.69 -6.67
N GLY A 291 -12.38 8.63 -7.58
CA GLY A 291 -12.25 9.00 -8.99
C GLY A 291 -11.56 7.98 -9.89
N ASP A 292 -11.61 8.26 -11.19
CA ASP A 292 -11.07 7.44 -12.28
C ASP A 292 -11.64 6.01 -12.26
N LEU A 293 -12.96 5.93 -12.13
CA LEU A 293 -13.70 4.67 -12.14
C LEU A 293 -13.68 4.02 -13.53
N VAL A 294 -13.76 4.84 -14.58
CA VAL A 294 -13.90 4.38 -15.97
C VAL A 294 -12.87 5.00 -16.91
N ASP A 295 -12.30 4.17 -17.78
CA ASP A 295 -11.40 4.60 -18.86
C ASP A 295 -12.11 4.65 -20.21
N GLY A 296 -11.77 5.65 -21.04
CA GLY A 296 -12.26 5.75 -22.42
C GLY A 296 -11.42 4.91 -23.39
N LEU A 297 -11.99 4.08 -24.27
CA LEU A 297 -12.36 4.44 -25.66
C LEU A 297 -13.51 3.57 -26.24
N SER A 298 -14.14 2.68 -25.46
CA SER A 298 -15.18 1.77 -25.96
C SER A 298 -16.60 2.32 -25.75
N GLU A 299 -17.48 2.14 -26.75
CA GLU A 299 -18.87 2.64 -26.79
C GLU A 299 -19.84 1.90 -25.84
N VAL A 300 -19.38 0.86 -25.14
CA VAL A 300 -20.24 0.00 -24.32
C VAL A 300 -20.61 0.68 -22.99
N THR A 301 -21.87 0.52 -22.57
CA THR A 301 -22.49 1.02 -21.33
C THR A 301 -22.14 0.08 -20.15
N VAL A 302 -21.71 0.60 -18.99
CA VAL A 302 -21.53 -0.23 -17.78
C VAL A 302 -22.91 -0.49 -17.18
N GLN A 303 -23.20 -1.75 -16.86
CA GLN A 303 -24.21 -2.11 -15.89
C GLN A 303 -23.52 -2.93 -14.80
N ASN A 304 -23.11 -2.29 -13.71
CA ASN A 304 -22.73 -3.00 -12.50
C ASN A 304 -23.65 -2.53 -11.37
N GLN A 305 -24.56 -3.42 -10.98
CA GLN A 305 -25.60 -3.14 -9.99
C GLN A 305 -25.10 -3.30 -8.54
N ASP A 306 -23.92 -3.90 -8.34
CA ASP A 306 -23.45 -4.31 -7.01
C ASP A 306 -22.69 -3.21 -6.26
N LEU A 307 -22.16 -2.20 -6.97
CA LEU A 307 -21.48 -1.07 -6.32
C LEU A 307 -22.49 -0.07 -5.77
N LYS A 308 -22.48 0.10 -4.45
CA LYS A 308 -23.25 1.12 -3.75
C LYS A 308 -22.37 2.01 -2.89
N GLY A 309 -22.73 3.29 -2.75
CA GLY A 309 -22.00 4.23 -1.91
C GLY A 309 -21.77 5.58 -2.58
N ILE A 310 -20.57 6.14 -2.42
CA ILE A 310 -20.20 7.46 -2.93
C ILE A 310 -19.01 7.39 -3.88
N ALA A 311 -18.98 8.32 -4.83
CA ALA A 311 -17.86 8.50 -5.75
C ALA A 311 -17.54 9.99 -5.92
N VAL A 312 -16.30 10.32 -6.24
CA VAL A 312 -15.91 11.65 -6.76
C VAL A 312 -15.48 11.52 -8.21
N ILE A 313 -15.59 12.59 -8.99
CA ILE A 313 -15.28 12.57 -10.42
C ILE A 313 -13.77 12.77 -10.62
N GLY A 314 -13.12 11.81 -11.29
CA GLY A 314 -11.74 11.91 -11.75
C GLY A 314 -11.60 12.47 -13.17
N ASN A 315 -10.36 12.64 -13.63
CA ASN A 315 -10.10 13.20 -14.95
C ASN A 315 -10.44 12.23 -16.10
N HIS A 316 -10.26 10.93 -15.91
CA HIS A 316 -10.66 9.92 -16.89
C HIS A 316 -12.19 9.82 -16.99
N ASP A 317 -12.90 9.99 -15.88
CA ASP A 317 -14.36 10.04 -15.84
C ASP A 317 -14.90 11.23 -16.66
N ILE A 318 -14.26 12.40 -16.58
CA ILE A 318 -14.59 13.61 -17.37
C ILE A 318 -14.37 13.35 -18.86
N VAL A 319 -13.24 12.75 -19.23
CA VAL A 319 -12.96 12.40 -20.64
C VAL A 319 -14.02 11.44 -21.17
N ARG A 320 -14.40 10.42 -20.39
CA ARG A 320 -15.45 9.47 -20.78
C ARG A 320 -16.80 10.15 -20.97
N CYS A 321 -17.18 11.00 -20.03
CA CYS A 321 -18.39 11.83 -20.09
C CYS A 321 -18.39 12.71 -21.36
N ALA A 322 -17.28 13.42 -21.64
CA ALA A 322 -17.14 14.26 -22.82
C ALA A 322 -17.34 13.48 -24.13
N LYS A 323 -16.80 12.26 -24.21
CA LYS A 323 -17.00 11.37 -25.37
C LYS A 323 -18.44 10.87 -25.51
N ALA A 324 -19.12 10.60 -24.39
CA ALA A 324 -20.46 10.01 -24.41
C ALA A 324 -21.55 11.01 -24.80
N ILE A 325 -21.43 12.25 -24.33
CA ILE A 325 -22.46 13.29 -24.46
C ILE A 325 -21.87 14.60 -25.02
N GLY A 326 -21.01 14.46 -26.04
CA GLY A 326 -20.19 15.53 -26.63
C GLY A 326 -20.93 16.83 -26.96
N ASP A 327 -22.18 16.73 -27.41
CA ASP A 327 -23.04 17.88 -27.75
C ASP A 327 -23.34 18.80 -26.54
N SER A 328 -23.07 18.34 -25.31
CA SER A 328 -23.25 19.13 -24.10
C SER A 328 -22.06 20.06 -23.79
N PHE A 329 -20.93 19.89 -24.49
CA PHE A 329 -19.67 20.61 -24.29
C PHE A 329 -19.36 21.57 -25.44
N SER A 330 -18.45 22.52 -25.21
CA SER A 330 -17.95 23.36 -26.32
C SER A 330 -17.02 22.56 -27.21
N ASP A 331 -17.00 22.86 -28.51
CA ASP A 331 -16.11 22.21 -29.49
C ASP A 331 -14.64 22.28 -29.08
N GLU A 332 -14.21 23.40 -28.49
CA GLU A 332 -12.84 23.59 -27.99
C GLU A 332 -12.50 22.63 -26.86
N LEU A 333 -13.40 22.50 -25.86
CA LEU A 333 -13.21 21.61 -24.73
C LEU A 333 -13.29 20.14 -25.17
N LEU A 334 -14.24 19.82 -26.05
CA LEU A 334 -14.39 18.47 -26.59
C LEU A 334 -13.13 18.06 -27.36
N LYS A 335 -12.63 18.92 -28.26
CA LYS A 335 -11.40 18.67 -29.01
C LYS A 335 -10.18 18.44 -28.12
N ALA A 336 -10.07 19.19 -27.02
CA ALA A 336 -8.99 19.01 -26.05
C ALA A 336 -9.11 17.67 -25.28
N LEU A 337 -10.31 17.33 -24.81
CA LEU A 337 -10.56 16.14 -24.00
C LEU A 337 -10.64 14.84 -24.80
N THR A 338 -10.95 14.89 -26.10
CA THR A 338 -11.05 13.71 -26.96
C THR A 338 -9.85 13.54 -27.89
N SER A 339 -8.78 14.29 -27.67
CA SER A 339 -7.53 14.16 -28.42
C SER A 339 -6.99 12.72 -28.34
N THR A 340 -6.52 12.20 -29.48
CA THR A 340 -5.86 10.87 -29.57
C THR A 340 -4.38 10.92 -29.19
N THR A 341 -3.82 12.12 -29.06
CA THR A 341 -2.49 12.40 -28.50
C THR A 341 -2.64 12.99 -27.10
N ASP A 342 -1.69 12.75 -26.19
CA ASP A 342 -1.66 13.18 -24.77
C ASP A 342 -2.70 14.25 -24.39
N ILE A 343 -3.69 13.84 -23.58
CA ILE A 343 -4.79 14.72 -23.16
C ILE A 343 -4.25 15.77 -22.19
N ASP A 344 -4.44 17.05 -22.52
CA ASP A 344 -4.08 18.16 -21.64
C ASP A 344 -5.18 18.40 -20.60
N TYR A 345 -5.02 17.83 -19.41
CA TYR A 345 -5.95 18.02 -18.29
C TYR A 345 -5.94 19.45 -17.72
N SER A 346 -5.06 20.36 -18.17
CA SER A 346 -5.07 21.77 -17.75
C SER A 346 -6.29 22.55 -18.24
N VAL A 347 -7.01 22.03 -19.23
CA VAL A 347 -8.26 22.63 -19.72
C VAL A 347 -9.45 22.43 -18.76
N ILE A 348 -9.35 21.48 -17.82
CA ILE A 348 -10.39 21.20 -16.83
C ILE A 348 -10.28 22.20 -15.68
N LYS A 349 -11.23 23.14 -15.62
CA LYS A 349 -11.26 24.16 -14.56
C LYS A 349 -11.94 23.63 -13.30
N VAL A 350 -11.45 24.03 -12.14
CA VAL A 350 -12.00 23.63 -10.83
C VAL A 350 -13.41 24.18 -10.58
N ASP A 351 -13.77 25.32 -11.17
CA ASP A 351 -15.04 26.01 -10.98
C ASP A 351 -16.05 25.83 -12.11
N ASP A 352 -15.78 24.93 -13.08
CA ASP A 352 -16.70 24.66 -14.18
C ASP A 352 -17.91 23.84 -13.71
N LYS A 353 -18.86 24.54 -13.09
CA LYS A 353 -20.10 23.95 -12.57
C LYS A 353 -20.88 23.21 -13.66
N LYS A 354 -20.88 23.70 -14.91
CA LYS A 354 -21.63 23.06 -15.99
C LYS A 354 -21.00 21.72 -16.34
N LEU A 355 -19.68 21.68 -16.50
CA LEU A 355 -18.92 20.45 -16.77
C LEU A 355 -19.20 19.38 -15.73
N TYR A 356 -18.91 19.65 -14.45
CA TYR A 356 -19.06 18.64 -13.41
C TYR A 356 -20.51 18.24 -13.17
N THR A 357 -21.49 19.16 -13.28
CA THR A 357 -22.92 18.80 -13.13
C THR A 357 -23.40 17.92 -14.28
N THR A 358 -22.93 18.20 -15.49
CA THR A 358 -23.27 17.41 -16.69
C THR A 358 -22.68 16.00 -16.57
N CYS A 359 -21.41 15.89 -16.17
CA CYS A 359 -20.77 14.59 -16.00
C CYS A 359 -21.30 13.80 -14.82
N LYS A 360 -21.61 14.45 -13.70
CA LYS A 360 -22.31 13.82 -12.57
C LYS A 360 -23.58 13.10 -13.04
N LYS A 361 -24.48 13.80 -13.75
CA LYS A 361 -25.73 13.22 -14.23
C LYS A 361 -25.50 12.04 -15.17
N TYR A 362 -24.53 12.16 -16.06
CA TYR A 362 -24.16 11.06 -16.95
C TYR A 362 -23.68 9.86 -16.15
N LEU A 363 -22.72 10.02 -15.24
CA LEU A 363 -22.15 8.92 -14.45
C LEU A 363 -23.20 8.27 -13.54
N GLU A 364 -24.03 9.04 -12.85
CA GLU A 364 -25.13 8.51 -12.02
C GLU A 364 -26.16 7.71 -12.85
N SER A 365 -26.35 8.05 -14.13
CA SER A 365 -27.19 7.23 -15.03
C SER A 365 -26.58 5.88 -15.39
N GLN A 366 -25.26 5.71 -15.23
CA GLN A 366 -24.54 4.46 -15.47
C GLN A 366 -24.40 3.62 -14.20
N PHE A 367 -24.49 4.25 -13.02
CA PHE A 367 -24.27 3.62 -11.72
C PHE A 367 -25.41 3.97 -10.76
N GLU A 368 -26.50 3.21 -10.84
CA GLU A 368 -27.76 3.51 -10.12
C GLU A 368 -27.59 3.64 -8.60
N ASN A 369 -26.66 2.89 -8.00
CA ASN A 369 -26.46 2.83 -6.55
C ASN A 369 -25.28 3.68 -6.04
N LEU A 370 -24.60 4.43 -6.93
CA LEU A 370 -23.50 5.34 -6.56
C LEU A 370 -23.97 6.80 -6.61
N VAL A 371 -23.69 7.53 -5.54
CA VAL A 371 -23.91 8.98 -5.47
C VAL A 371 -22.60 9.69 -5.79
N PHE A 372 -22.58 10.46 -6.87
CA PHE A 372 -21.40 11.23 -7.25
C PHE A 372 -21.37 12.58 -6.53
N LEU A 373 -20.40 12.75 -5.64
CA LEU A 373 -20.20 13.95 -4.84
C LEU A 373 -19.33 14.95 -5.61
N ASN A 374 -19.96 16.01 -6.10
CA ASN A 374 -19.31 17.12 -6.79
C ASN A 374 -19.44 18.39 -5.95
N ASN A 375 -18.52 18.62 -5.01
CA ASN A 375 -18.59 19.69 -4.03
C ASN A 375 -19.87 19.60 -3.17
N GLU A 376 -20.15 18.37 -2.72
CA GLU A 376 -21.34 17.98 -1.97
C GLU A 376 -20.96 17.10 -0.77
N SER A 377 -21.90 16.88 0.14
CA SER A 377 -21.73 16.02 1.30
C SER A 377 -22.75 14.90 1.34
N TYR A 378 -22.34 13.74 1.84
CA TYR A 378 -23.19 12.57 2.08
C TYR A 378 -22.98 12.06 3.49
N GLU A 379 -24.03 11.66 4.18
CA GLU A 379 -23.94 11.14 5.54
C GLU A 379 -24.18 9.63 5.53
N PHE A 380 -23.24 8.88 6.11
CA PHE A 380 -23.35 7.44 6.26
C PHE A 380 -22.81 7.04 7.64
N GLN A 381 -23.58 6.24 8.38
CA GLN A 381 -23.23 5.78 9.74
C GLN A 381 -22.76 6.89 10.71
N GLY A 382 -23.37 8.07 10.63
CA GLY A 382 -23.04 9.20 11.52
C GLY A 382 -21.75 9.93 11.17
N ILE A 383 -21.15 9.63 10.02
CA ILE A 383 -19.98 10.33 9.47
C ILE A 383 -20.42 11.13 8.25
N ARG A 384 -19.91 12.36 8.14
CA ARG A 384 -20.06 13.21 6.95
C ARG A 384 -18.92 12.95 5.98
N TYR A 385 -19.25 12.53 4.78
CA TYR A 385 -18.30 12.42 3.67
C TYR A 385 -18.46 13.63 2.76
N ILE A 386 -17.40 14.41 2.57
CA ILE A 386 -17.40 15.58 1.69
C ILE A 386 -16.61 15.25 0.43
N GLY A 387 -17.27 15.21 -0.72
CA GLY A 387 -16.62 15.04 -2.01
C GLY A 387 -16.24 16.38 -2.63
N LEU A 388 -14.95 16.60 -2.89
CA LEU A 388 -14.42 17.82 -3.49
C LEU A 388 -13.92 17.54 -4.90
N SER A 389 -14.36 18.36 -5.86
CA SER A 389 -13.92 18.28 -7.25
C SER A 389 -12.63 19.08 -7.43
N ILE A 390 -11.53 18.38 -7.67
CA ILE A 390 -10.19 18.96 -7.78
C ILE A 390 -9.57 18.48 -9.09
N PRO A 391 -9.33 19.38 -10.07
CA PRO A 391 -8.68 19.00 -11.32
C PRO A 391 -7.22 18.67 -11.06
N VAL A 392 -6.60 17.79 -11.83
CA VAL A 392 -5.20 17.35 -11.62
C VAL A 392 -4.16 18.47 -11.81
N SER A 393 -4.50 19.53 -12.52
CA SER A 393 -3.61 20.57 -13.03
C SER A 393 -3.41 21.79 -12.08
N TYR A 394 -3.47 21.61 -10.77
CA TYR A 394 -3.57 22.69 -9.76
C TYR A 394 -2.31 23.54 -9.50
N VAL A 395 -1.13 23.13 -9.96
CA VAL A 395 0.13 23.79 -9.56
C VAL A 395 0.15 25.28 -9.92
N LYS A 396 -0.30 25.62 -11.13
CA LYS A 396 -0.25 27.00 -11.64
C LYS A 396 -1.30 27.90 -10.97
N GLU A 397 -2.39 27.31 -10.46
CA GLU A 397 -3.54 28.03 -9.92
C GLU A 397 -3.79 27.74 -8.43
N ARG A 398 -2.76 27.29 -7.69
CA ARG A 398 -2.88 26.82 -6.30
C ARG A 398 -3.69 27.74 -5.38
N TYR A 399 -3.52 29.05 -5.53
CA TYR A 399 -4.22 30.05 -4.70
C TYR A 399 -5.72 30.08 -5.03
N LEU A 400 -6.08 30.03 -6.30
CA LEU A 400 -7.47 30.00 -6.75
C LEU A 400 -8.14 28.71 -6.29
N VAL A 401 -7.50 27.57 -6.53
CA VAL A 401 -7.98 26.24 -6.10
C VAL A 401 -8.23 26.23 -4.60
N GLN A 402 -7.24 26.59 -3.77
CA GLN A 402 -7.41 26.57 -2.31
C GLN A 402 -8.46 27.58 -1.81
N THR A 403 -8.64 28.70 -2.49
CA THR A 403 -9.71 29.67 -2.16
C THR A 403 -11.10 29.08 -2.44
N ILE A 404 -11.26 28.39 -3.56
CA ILE A 404 -12.50 27.70 -3.91
C ILE A 404 -12.77 26.55 -2.94
N LEU A 405 -11.74 25.78 -2.58
CA LEU A 405 -11.82 24.72 -1.57
C LEU A 405 -12.24 25.27 -0.22
N ALA A 406 -11.63 26.36 0.27
CA ALA A 406 -11.99 26.99 1.54
C ALA A 406 -13.47 27.37 1.58
N LYS A 407 -13.93 28.07 0.53
CA LYS A 407 -15.33 28.51 0.41
C LYS A 407 -16.30 27.34 0.36
N THR A 408 -15.96 26.31 -0.41
CA THR A 408 -16.78 25.11 -0.58
C THR A 408 -16.86 24.32 0.72
N LEU A 409 -15.72 24.03 1.33
CA LEU A 409 -15.63 23.27 2.56
C LEU A 409 -16.35 23.99 3.71
N LYS A 410 -16.16 25.30 3.87
CA LYS A 410 -16.91 26.11 4.84
C LYS A 410 -18.42 26.00 4.68
N LYS A 411 -18.91 26.02 3.44
CA LYS A 411 -20.34 25.87 3.15
C LYS A 411 -20.84 24.48 3.53
N LEU A 412 -20.10 23.42 3.18
CA LEU A 412 -20.49 22.03 3.40
C LEU A 412 -20.38 21.60 4.87
N LEU A 413 -19.39 22.11 5.60
CA LEU A 413 -19.26 21.90 7.04
C LEU A 413 -20.36 22.61 7.83
N GLY A 414 -20.84 23.76 7.33
CA GLY A 414 -21.96 24.47 7.90
C GLY A 414 -21.66 25.01 9.31
N LYS A 415 -22.56 24.76 10.27
CA LYS A 415 -22.40 25.18 11.67
C LYS A 415 -21.95 24.05 12.61
N ASP A 416 -22.05 22.81 12.14
CA ASP A 416 -21.78 21.64 12.95
C ASP A 416 -20.27 21.34 12.91
N LYS A 417 -19.61 21.63 14.04
CA LYS A 417 -18.17 21.42 14.22
C LYS A 417 -17.83 20.02 14.73
N GLU A 418 -18.80 19.31 15.28
CA GLU A 418 -18.57 18.07 16.04
C GLU A 418 -18.80 16.81 15.21
N MET A 419 -19.57 16.90 14.13
CA MET A 419 -19.81 15.76 13.24
C MET A 419 -18.50 15.25 12.64
N PRO A 420 -18.14 13.97 12.88
CA PRO A 420 -16.96 13.37 12.28
C PRO A 420 -17.02 13.47 10.76
N THR A 421 -15.98 14.02 10.15
CA THR A 421 -15.96 14.35 8.72
C THR A 421 -14.77 13.71 8.02
N VAL A 422 -15.01 13.07 6.88
CA VAL A 422 -13.98 12.57 5.95
C VAL A 422 -14.08 13.35 4.65
N ILE A 423 -12.95 13.84 4.15
CA ILE A 423 -12.88 14.52 2.85
C ILE A 423 -12.41 13.53 1.80
N VAL A 424 -13.10 13.49 0.66
CA VAL A 424 -12.79 12.63 -0.49
C VAL A 424 -12.57 13.52 -1.70
N SER A 425 -11.48 13.32 -2.42
CA SER A 425 -11.20 14.01 -3.68
C SER A 425 -10.43 13.11 -4.63
N HIS A 426 -10.51 13.33 -5.94
CA HIS A 426 -9.72 12.51 -6.86
C HIS A 426 -8.23 12.85 -6.73
N ALA A 427 -7.88 14.14 -6.72
CA ALA A 427 -6.51 14.58 -6.52
C ALA A 427 -6.23 15.07 -5.08
N PRO A 428 -4.97 15.09 -4.62
CA PRO A 428 -4.62 15.58 -3.30
C PRO A 428 -5.02 17.04 -3.07
N LEU A 429 -5.35 17.40 -1.82
CA LEU A 429 -5.69 18.78 -1.45
C LEU A 429 -4.46 19.70 -1.50
N PHE A 430 -3.36 19.23 -0.92
CA PHE A 430 -2.04 19.87 -0.81
C PHE A 430 -1.03 18.87 -0.21
N ASN A 431 0.26 19.17 -0.27
CA ASN A 431 1.36 18.26 0.08
C ASN A 431 1.35 17.77 1.53
N GLU A 432 0.87 18.58 2.47
CA GLU A 432 0.82 18.23 3.90
C GLU A 432 -0.14 17.07 4.18
N LEU A 433 -1.15 16.89 3.32
CA LEU A 433 -2.14 15.81 3.40
C LEU A 433 -2.04 14.87 2.19
N ASN A 434 -0.81 14.56 1.79
CA ASN A 434 -0.47 13.62 0.72
C ASN A 434 0.65 12.68 1.19
N LEU A 435 0.70 11.47 0.64
CA LEU A 435 1.73 10.48 0.92
C LEU A 435 2.81 10.38 -0.17
N LEU A 436 2.73 11.20 -1.22
CA LEU A 436 3.79 11.28 -2.23
C LEU A 436 5.17 11.61 -1.62
N SER A 437 6.17 10.82 -2.00
CA SER A 437 7.57 11.14 -1.69
C SER A 437 7.98 12.46 -2.35
N LYS A 438 8.76 13.28 -1.63
CA LYS A 438 9.42 14.49 -2.16
C LYS A 438 10.34 14.23 -3.36
N THR A 439 10.72 12.98 -3.59
CA THR A 439 11.54 12.56 -4.73
C THR A 439 10.71 12.09 -5.94
N SER A 440 9.38 12.00 -5.80
CA SER A 440 8.49 11.62 -6.91
C SER A 440 8.48 12.72 -7.98
N SER A 441 8.46 12.32 -9.26
CA SER A 441 8.26 13.25 -10.38
C SER A 441 6.89 13.94 -10.33
N SER A 442 5.91 13.33 -9.67
CA SER A 442 4.57 13.90 -9.47
C SER A 442 4.48 14.80 -8.23
N TYR A 443 5.53 14.85 -7.40
CA TYR A 443 5.54 15.73 -6.22
C TYR A 443 5.92 17.15 -6.61
N VAL A 444 5.04 18.10 -6.33
CA VAL A 444 5.25 19.51 -6.66
C VAL A 444 5.47 20.29 -5.39
N LYS A 445 6.72 20.72 -5.16
CA LYS A 445 7.15 21.34 -3.89
C LYS A 445 6.30 22.54 -3.47
N GLU A 446 5.83 23.31 -4.43
CA GLU A 446 5.06 24.53 -4.24
C GLU A 446 3.60 24.28 -3.85
N PHE A 447 3.09 23.04 -3.96
CA PHE A 447 1.70 22.73 -3.69
C PHE A 447 1.39 22.50 -2.20
N THR A 448 1.89 23.39 -1.34
CA THR A 448 1.60 23.42 0.09
C THR A 448 0.32 24.21 0.38
N CYS A 449 -0.29 24.02 1.55
CA CYS A 449 -1.40 24.86 1.99
C CYS A 449 -0.92 26.30 2.24
N VAL A 450 -1.52 27.25 1.53
CA VAL A 450 -1.25 28.70 1.66
C VAL A 450 -2.49 29.50 2.08
N ASN A 451 -3.66 28.86 2.13
CA ASN A 451 -4.92 29.48 2.51
C ASN A 451 -5.19 29.29 4.01
N GLN A 452 -5.21 30.40 4.77
CA GLN A 452 -5.43 30.40 6.22
C GLN A 452 -6.84 29.97 6.64
N GLU A 453 -7.84 30.17 5.77
CA GLU A 453 -9.21 29.73 6.06
C GLU A 453 -9.31 28.20 6.01
N LEU A 454 -8.63 27.53 5.06
CA LEU A 454 -8.51 26.06 5.07
C LEU A 454 -7.86 25.58 6.37
N GLU A 455 -6.70 26.13 6.74
CA GLU A 455 -6.03 25.75 7.99
C GLU A 455 -6.96 25.92 9.21
N THR A 456 -7.74 27.00 9.24
CA THR A 456 -8.72 27.26 10.31
C THR A 456 -9.85 26.24 10.31
N LEU A 457 -10.39 25.86 9.15
CA LEU A 457 -11.43 24.83 9.05
C LEU A 457 -10.92 23.48 9.56
N PHE A 458 -9.72 23.05 9.17
CA PHE A 458 -9.12 21.81 9.68
C PHE A 458 -8.84 21.86 11.19
N ARG A 459 -8.42 23.02 11.70
CA ARG A 459 -8.21 23.22 13.14
C ARG A 459 -9.51 23.23 13.94
N GLU A 460 -10.60 23.75 13.41
CA GLU A 460 -11.83 23.97 14.20
C GLU A 460 -12.87 22.85 14.08
N TYR A 461 -12.93 22.14 12.95
CA TYR A 461 -13.93 21.11 12.71
C TYR A 461 -13.37 19.72 13.04
N HIS A 462 -14.27 18.79 13.32
CA HIS A 462 -13.97 17.38 13.57
C HIS A 462 -13.73 16.60 12.27
N ILE A 463 -12.72 17.05 11.52
CA ILE A 463 -12.24 16.34 10.33
C ILE A 463 -11.33 15.20 10.81
N LEU A 464 -11.61 13.98 10.38
CA LEU A 464 -10.85 12.78 10.74
C LEU A 464 -9.68 12.54 9.80
N GLY A 465 -9.87 12.83 8.52
CA GLY A 465 -8.85 12.58 7.50
C GLY A 465 -9.32 12.81 6.08
N VAL A 466 -8.42 12.51 5.15
CA VAL A 466 -8.63 12.71 3.72
C VAL A 466 -8.35 11.43 2.93
N ILE A 467 -9.10 11.25 1.85
CA ILE A 467 -8.95 10.15 0.89
C ILE A 467 -8.74 10.78 -0.49
N HIS A 468 -7.69 10.35 -1.20
CA HIS A 468 -7.52 10.74 -2.59
C HIS A 468 -6.91 9.66 -3.49
N GLY A 469 -7.11 9.78 -4.80
CA GLY A 469 -6.53 8.90 -5.83
C GLY A 469 -5.42 9.59 -6.63
N HIS A 470 -5.41 9.34 -7.94
CA HIS A 470 -4.63 9.95 -9.02
C HIS A 470 -3.12 9.64 -9.01
N HIS A 471 -2.49 9.73 -7.86
CA HIS A 471 -1.05 9.56 -7.73
C HIS A 471 -0.74 8.15 -7.24
N HIS A 472 -0.52 7.19 -8.15
CA HIS A 472 -0.13 5.84 -7.76
C HIS A 472 1.05 5.87 -6.79
N ILE A 473 0.80 5.52 -5.55
CA ILE A 473 1.83 5.41 -4.54
C ILE A 473 2.36 3.99 -4.64
N PRO A 474 3.69 3.79 -4.70
CA PRO A 474 4.22 2.46 -4.58
C PRO A 474 3.71 1.89 -3.26
N ALA A 475 2.90 0.86 -3.33
CA ALA A 475 2.49 -0.07 -2.30
C ALA A 475 3.50 -0.30 -1.13
N SER A 476 4.80 -0.32 -1.46
CA SER A 476 5.86 -0.39 -0.47
C SER A 476 5.91 0.79 0.51
N SER A 477 5.26 1.90 0.18
CA SER A 477 5.15 3.12 0.99
C SER A 477 3.95 3.08 1.95
N GLY A 478 3.03 2.12 1.78
CA GLY A 478 1.74 2.08 2.48
C GLY A 478 0.74 3.06 1.87
N VAL A 479 -0.52 2.65 1.79
CA VAL A 479 -1.62 3.49 1.27
C VAL A 479 -2.24 4.39 2.33
N LEU A 480 -2.03 4.07 3.62
CA LEU A 480 -2.51 4.81 4.79
C LEU A 480 -1.32 5.30 5.63
N ASP A 481 -1.34 6.56 6.04
CA ASP A 481 -0.46 7.14 7.06
C ASP A 481 -1.20 8.24 7.84
N PHE A 482 -0.63 8.68 8.96
CA PHE A 482 -1.13 9.81 9.72
C PHE A 482 -0.23 11.03 9.51
N ARG A 483 -0.84 12.17 9.19
CA ARG A 483 -0.16 13.44 8.90
C ARG A 483 -0.62 14.53 9.85
N GLU A 484 0.35 15.30 10.34
CA GLU A 484 0.08 16.50 11.12
C GLU A 484 -0.22 17.68 10.19
N PHE A 485 -1.36 18.35 10.41
CA PHE A 485 -1.73 19.59 9.76
C PHE A 485 -2.55 20.45 10.72
N ALA A 486 -2.41 21.77 10.65
CA ALA A 486 -3.19 22.70 11.49
C ALA A 486 -3.20 22.39 13.01
N GLY A 487 -2.12 21.76 13.52
CA GLY A 487 -1.97 21.34 14.92
C GLY A 487 -2.76 20.09 15.33
N LYS A 488 -3.23 19.30 14.36
CA LYS A 488 -3.94 18.03 14.56
C LYS A 488 -3.35 16.95 13.68
N GLU A 489 -3.58 15.70 14.08
CA GLU A 489 -3.25 14.53 13.27
C GLU A 489 -4.48 14.09 12.47
N PHE A 490 -4.28 13.78 11.19
CA PHE A 490 -5.31 13.32 10.27
C PHE A 490 -4.84 12.04 9.59
N PHE A 491 -5.76 11.10 9.38
CA PHE A 491 -5.44 10.00 8.47
C PHE A 491 -5.40 10.52 7.02
N VAL A 492 -4.49 9.96 6.23
CA VAL A 492 -4.38 10.23 4.80
C VAL A 492 -4.33 8.88 4.09
N LEU A 493 -5.27 8.67 3.18
CA LEU A 493 -5.38 7.45 2.39
C LEU A 493 -5.25 7.80 0.91
N CYS A 494 -4.26 7.23 0.22
CA CYS A 494 -3.90 7.60 -1.15
C CYS A 494 -3.91 6.40 -2.11
N SER A 495 -4.49 6.59 -3.30
CA SER A 495 -4.36 5.76 -4.50
C SER A 495 -4.43 4.27 -4.24
N ILE A 496 -5.64 3.78 -4.02
CA ILE A 496 -5.93 2.41 -3.61
C ILE A 496 -6.25 1.55 -4.83
N TYR A 497 -5.56 1.80 -5.94
CA TYR A 497 -5.53 0.86 -7.04
C TYR A 497 -4.28 0.01 -6.94
N SER A 498 -4.47 -1.16 -6.33
CA SER A 498 -3.59 -2.29 -6.56
C SER A 498 -4.26 -3.24 -7.53
N SER A 499 -3.48 -3.97 -8.31
CA SER A 499 -3.95 -5.17 -9.04
C SER A 499 -4.62 -6.23 -8.12
N ILE A 500 -4.61 -6.03 -6.80
CA ILE A 500 -5.49 -6.69 -5.84
C ILE A 500 -6.85 -5.98 -5.83
N ASN A 501 -7.82 -6.62 -6.48
CA ASN A 501 -9.20 -6.18 -6.68
C ASN A 501 -10.08 -6.12 -5.41
N MET A 502 -9.52 -5.73 -4.25
CA MET A 502 -10.23 -5.81 -2.96
C MET A 502 -10.43 -4.47 -2.24
N GLY A 503 -9.72 -3.40 -2.64
CA GLY A 503 -9.78 -2.09 -1.98
C GLY A 503 -9.27 -2.09 -0.54
N PHE A 504 -9.51 -1.00 0.19
CA PHE A 504 -9.10 -0.81 1.59
C PHE A 504 -10.32 -0.75 2.51
N ASP A 505 -10.37 -1.54 3.58
CA ASP A 505 -11.44 -1.40 4.60
C ASP A 505 -11.14 -0.25 5.55
N LEU A 506 -11.94 0.80 5.45
CA LEU A 506 -11.81 2.02 6.25
C LEU A 506 -12.50 1.91 7.61
N GLU A 507 -13.39 0.92 7.82
CA GLU A 507 -14.15 0.79 9.06
C GLU A 507 -13.25 0.76 10.32
N PRO A 508 -12.17 -0.05 10.39
CA PRO A 508 -11.38 -0.16 11.60
C PRO A 508 -10.70 1.16 11.99
N VAL A 509 -10.27 1.93 10.99
CA VAL A 509 -9.64 3.25 11.16
C VAL A 509 -10.65 4.23 11.76
N LEU A 510 -11.86 4.29 11.19
CA LEU A 510 -12.91 5.20 11.65
C LEU A 510 -13.39 4.82 13.05
N ALA A 511 -13.60 3.53 13.31
CA ALA A 511 -14.00 3.04 14.62
C ALA A 511 -12.98 3.41 15.71
N GLN A 512 -11.69 3.35 15.41
CA GLN A 512 -10.63 3.76 16.32
C GLN A 512 -10.65 5.28 16.58
N LEU A 513 -10.77 6.11 15.53
CA LEU A 513 -10.73 7.56 15.65
C LEU A 513 -11.97 8.12 16.37
N ILE A 514 -13.15 7.58 16.07
CA ILE A 514 -14.40 7.98 16.73
C ILE A 514 -14.38 7.61 18.22
N LYS A 515 -13.75 6.49 18.59
CA LYS A 515 -13.55 6.12 20.01
C LYS A 515 -12.59 7.06 20.73
N LYS A 516 -11.51 7.52 20.07
CA LYS A 516 -10.55 8.47 20.66
C LYS A 516 -11.11 9.89 20.81
N GLY A 517 -12.11 10.26 20.01
CA GLY A 517 -12.77 11.57 20.04
C GLY A 517 -13.92 11.71 21.05
N LYS A 518 -14.26 10.64 21.77
CA LYS A 518 -15.20 10.65 22.92
C LYS A 518 -14.42 10.58 24.22
#